data_AF-F7NGF0-F1
#
_entry.id   AF-F7NGF0-F1
#
_cell.length_a   1.000
_cell.length_b   1.000
_cell.length_c   1.000
_cell.angle_alpha   90.00
_cell.angle_beta   90.00
_cell.angle_gamma   90.00
#
_symmetry.space_group_name_H-M   'P 1'
#
loop_
_entity.id
_entity.type
_entity.pdbx_description
1 polymer ?
#
loop_
_entity_poly.entity_id
_entity_poly.type
_entity_poly.pdbx_seq_one_letter_code
_entity_poly.pdbx_strand_id
1 'polypeptide(L)'
;MGREAYRIGIKLSGNPAKEDVIKAFERLDAKKTNEGEFSDITMEILFRTEGYLEILLNNPAEHEAARNKIAYETGEIKSIPTPTAFDKLIVFMRFAKPNSVGIVDKIISLIKQFKQMIPIDMVKDFEANIKIDLDNYADFRERVLQAKQEFEGWHPKVEYPIRCRDVYKVILQKEGVKSIETSVRLP
;
A
#
# COMPACT_ATOMS: atom_id res chain seq x y z
N MET A 1 0.89 8.48 11.01
CA MET A 1 1.02 7.07 10.57
C MET A 1 -0.36 6.52 10.31
N GLY A 2 -0.60 5.96 9.11
CA GLY A 2 -1.94 5.68 8.61
C GLY A 2 -2.67 4.56 9.37
N ARG A 3 -3.43 4.94 10.41
CA ARG A 3 -4.25 4.04 11.24
C ARG A 3 -5.51 3.57 10.52
N GLU A 4 -5.85 4.24 9.43
CA GLU A 4 -7.00 3.98 8.57
C GLU A 4 -6.84 2.76 7.66
N ALA A 5 -5.65 2.15 7.61
CA ALA A 5 -5.33 1.11 6.64
C ALA A 5 -4.71 -0.13 7.28
N TYR A 6 -5.18 -1.30 6.85
CA TYR A 6 -4.48 -2.58 7.02
C TYR A 6 -3.36 -2.72 6.02
N ARG A 7 -2.26 -3.34 6.43
CA ARG A 7 -1.07 -3.54 5.60
C ARG A 7 -0.63 -5.00 5.59
N ILE A 8 -0.32 -5.47 4.39
CA ILE A 8 0.22 -6.80 4.12
C ILE A 8 1.55 -6.62 3.40
N GLY A 9 2.62 -7.20 3.93
CA GLY A 9 3.91 -7.26 3.28
C GLY A 9 4.06 -8.55 2.49
N ILE A 10 4.59 -8.47 1.27
CA ILE A 10 4.90 -9.62 0.43
C ILE A 10 6.41 -9.64 0.18
N LYS A 11 7.06 -10.71 0.63
CA LYS A 11 8.47 -10.97 0.37
C LYS A 11 8.58 -11.86 -0.85
N LEU A 12 9.05 -11.28 -1.96
CA LEU A 12 9.33 -12.02 -3.19
C LEU A 12 10.58 -12.89 -3.03
N SER A 13 10.56 -14.07 -3.66
CA SER A 13 11.75 -14.92 -3.78
C SER A 13 12.72 -14.31 -4.79
N GLY A 14 14.02 -14.33 -4.47
CA GLY A 14 15.04 -13.71 -5.32
C GLY A 14 14.92 -12.19 -5.39
N ASN A 15 15.16 -11.63 -6.59
CA ASN A 15 15.03 -10.21 -6.91
C ASN A 15 14.44 -10.04 -8.32
N PRO A 16 13.13 -10.31 -8.52
CA PRO A 16 12.50 -10.17 -9.84
C PRO A 16 12.54 -8.70 -10.28
N ALA A 17 12.62 -8.47 -11.59
CA ALA A 17 12.58 -7.12 -12.13
C ALA A 17 11.26 -6.43 -11.79
N LYS A 18 11.31 -5.14 -11.42
CA LYS A 18 10.13 -4.34 -11.07
C LYS A 18 9.05 -4.40 -12.15
N GLU A 19 9.47 -4.34 -13.42
CA GLU A 19 8.58 -4.40 -14.58
C GLU A 19 7.80 -5.72 -14.69
N ASP A 20 8.43 -6.85 -14.35
CA ASP A 20 7.76 -8.16 -14.38
C ASP A 20 6.69 -8.24 -13.29
N VAL A 21 6.95 -7.65 -12.13
CA VAL A 21 5.99 -7.55 -11.02
C VAL A 21 4.81 -6.66 -11.38
N ILE A 22 5.05 -5.52 -12.03
CA ILE A 22 3.98 -4.64 -12.54
C ILE A 22 3.09 -5.41 -13.52
N LYS A 23 3.69 -6.02 -14.55
CA LYS A 23 2.94 -6.79 -15.56
C LYS A 23 2.15 -7.93 -14.96
N ALA A 24 2.69 -8.61 -13.95
CA ALA A 24 1.98 -9.65 -13.22
C ALA A 24 0.75 -9.10 -12.49
N PHE A 25 0.83 -7.91 -11.87
CA PHE A 25 -0.34 -7.27 -11.26
C PHE A 25 -1.33 -6.72 -12.29
N GLU A 26 -0.88 -6.18 -13.42
CA GLU A 26 -1.76 -5.72 -14.51
C GLU A 26 -2.59 -6.87 -15.09
N ARG A 27 -2.01 -8.08 -15.20
CA ARG A 27 -2.75 -9.30 -15.57
C ARG A 27 -3.81 -9.72 -14.54
N LEU A 28 -3.72 -9.21 -13.31
CA LEU A 28 -4.69 -9.41 -12.23
C LEU A 28 -5.58 -8.17 -12.05
N ASP A 29 -5.81 -7.41 -13.13
CA ASP A 29 -6.65 -6.23 -13.20
C ASP A 29 -6.18 -5.03 -12.34
N ALA A 30 -4.93 -5.03 -11.87
CA ALA A 30 -4.36 -3.87 -11.21
C ALA A 30 -4.12 -2.75 -12.21
N LYS A 31 -4.58 -1.56 -11.87
CA LYS A 31 -4.35 -0.35 -12.66
C LYS A 31 -3.28 0.47 -12.00
N LYS A 32 -2.25 0.85 -12.75
CA LYS A 32 -1.26 1.82 -12.30
C LYS A 32 -1.95 3.17 -12.04
N THR A 33 -1.84 3.70 -10.83
CA THR A 33 -2.47 4.97 -10.45
C THR A 33 -1.49 6.07 -10.15
N ASN A 34 -0.23 5.72 -9.85
CA ASN A 34 0.84 6.69 -9.73
C ASN A 34 2.20 6.06 -10.03
N GLU A 35 3.06 6.80 -10.70
CA GLU A 35 4.51 6.71 -10.54
C GLU A 35 4.87 7.80 -9.54
N GLY A 36 4.99 7.44 -8.27
CA GLY A 36 5.34 8.37 -7.22
C GLY A 36 6.73 8.99 -7.48
N GLU A 37 7.00 10.06 -6.73
CA GLU A 37 8.36 10.57 -6.61
C GLU A 37 9.30 9.42 -6.20
N PHE A 38 10.54 9.44 -6.69
CA PHE A 38 11.57 8.47 -6.32
C PHE A 38 11.34 7.01 -6.77
N SER A 39 10.68 6.80 -7.92
CA SER A 39 10.50 5.48 -8.59
C SER A 39 9.53 4.50 -7.92
N ASP A 40 8.80 4.96 -6.90
CA ASP A 40 7.76 4.18 -6.26
C ASP A 40 6.56 4.05 -7.19
N ILE A 41 5.95 2.87 -7.26
CA ILE A 41 4.78 2.63 -8.10
C ILE A 41 3.61 2.26 -7.22
N THR A 42 2.50 2.96 -7.44
CA THR A 42 1.22 2.60 -6.83
C THR A 42 0.29 2.05 -7.90
N MET A 43 -0.29 0.90 -7.61
CA MET A 43 -1.34 0.27 -8.41
C MET A 43 -2.58 0.06 -7.55
N GLU A 44 -3.75 -0.01 -8.17
CA GLU A 44 -5.01 -0.18 -7.47
C GLU A 44 -5.88 -1.24 -8.13
N ILE A 45 -6.61 -1.98 -7.29
CA ILE A 45 -7.71 -2.87 -7.72
C ILE A 45 -8.96 -2.47 -6.95
N LEU A 46 -10.06 -2.31 -7.68
CA LEU A 46 -11.39 -2.07 -7.10
C LEU A 46 -12.18 -3.38 -7.09
N PHE A 47 -12.40 -3.91 -5.90
CA PHE A 47 -13.40 -4.95 -5.67
C PHE A 47 -14.74 -4.27 -5.38
N ARG A 48 -15.60 -4.16 -6.40
CA ARG A 48 -16.79 -3.29 -6.41
C ARG A 48 -17.66 -3.37 -5.15
N THR A 49 -17.78 -4.56 -4.56
CA THR A 49 -18.63 -4.84 -3.40
C THR A 49 -17.86 -4.88 -2.07
N GLU A 50 -16.53 -4.87 -2.11
CA GLU A 50 -15.69 -5.13 -0.95
C GLU A 50 -14.81 -3.94 -0.58
N GLY A 51 -14.21 -3.24 -1.55
CA GLY A 51 -13.30 -2.13 -1.26
C GLY A 51 -12.22 -1.89 -2.31
N TYR A 52 -11.33 -0.95 -2.00
CA TYR A 52 -10.11 -0.71 -2.77
C TYR A 52 -8.93 -1.43 -2.14
N LEU A 53 -8.13 -2.08 -2.98
CA LEU A 53 -6.79 -2.57 -2.67
C LEU A 53 -5.76 -1.65 -3.34
N GLU A 54 -4.85 -1.09 -2.56
CA GLU A 54 -3.71 -0.32 -3.05
C GLU A 54 -2.46 -1.19 -2.93
N ILE A 55 -1.69 -1.31 -4.01
CA ILE A 55 -0.47 -2.09 -4.11
C ILE A 55 0.67 -1.10 -4.31
N LEU A 56 1.69 -1.17 -3.44
CA LEU A 56 2.85 -0.30 -3.46
C LEU A 56 4.08 -1.14 -3.77
N LEU A 57 4.81 -0.74 -4.80
CA LEU A 57 6.08 -1.32 -5.21
C LEU A 57 7.17 -0.30 -4.92
N ASN A 58 8.07 -0.61 -4.00
CA ASN A 58 9.18 0.27 -3.60
C ASN A 58 10.49 -0.50 -3.72
N ASN A 59 11.51 0.14 -4.30
CA ASN A 59 12.89 -0.34 -4.23
C ASN A 59 13.71 0.71 -3.45
N PRO A 60 14.16 0.40 -2.22
CA PRO A 60 14.90 1.36 -1.39
C PRO A 60 16.17 1.91 -2.05
N ALA A 61 16.87 1.11 -2.85
CA ALA A 61 18.07 1.54 -3.57
C ALA A 61 17.74 2.57 -4.66
N GLU A 62 16.67 2.34 -5.44
CA GLU A 62 16.20 3.31 -6.44
C GLU A 62 15.67 4.59 -5.79
N HIS A 63 14.98 4.44 -4.65
CA HIS A 63 14.48 5.57 -3.88
C HIS A 63 15.64 6.44 -3.32
N GLU A 64 16.67 5.81 -2.76
CA GLU A 64 17.87 6.51 -2.30
C GLU A 64 18.61 7.18 -3.48
N ALA A 65 18.77 6.47 -4.60
CA ALA A 65 19.41 7.02 -5.80
C ALA A 65 18.67 8.26 -6.32
N ALA A 66 17.33 8.21 -6.39
CA ALA A 66 16.51 9.32 -6.83
C ALA A 66 16.60 10.51 -5.85
N ARG A 67 16.58 10.25 -4.53
CA ARG A 67 16.76 11.30 -3.52
C ARG A 67 18.13 11.98 -3.62
N ASN A 68 19.18 11.17 -3.78
CA ASN A 68 20.55 11.67 -3.92
C ASN A 68 20.71 12.51 -5.19
N LYS A 69 20.05 12.11 -6.29
CA LYS A 69 20.03 12.90 -7.53
C LYS A 69 19.39 14.27 -7.32
N ILE A 70 18.22 14.33 -6.66
CA ILE A 70 17.57 15.62 -6.36
C ILE A 70 18.46 16.49 -5.48
N ALA A 71 19.03 15.94 -4.41
CA ALA A 71 19.92 16.70 -3.52
C ALA A 71 21.16 17.25 -4.24
N TYR A 72 21.66 16.54 -5.26
CA TYR A 72 22.76 17.03 -6.10
C TYR A 72 22.29 18.16 -7.02
N GLU A 73 21.13 18.00 -7.65
CA GLU A 73 20.54 19.01 -8.53
C GLU A 73 20.13 20.29 -7.78
N THR A 74 19.73 20.20 -6.52
CA THR A 74 19.43 21.35 -5.63
C THR A 74 20.69 21.97 -5.01
N GLY A 75 21.86 21.35 -5.20
CA GLY A 75 23.14 21.82 -4.67
C GLY A 75 23.37 21.53 -3.18
N GLU A 76 22.52 20.73 -2.54
CA GLU A 76 22.67 20.29 -1.15
C GLU A 76 23.90 19.37 -0.97
N ILE A 77 24.24 18.59 -2.00
CA ILE A 77 25.42 17.72 -2.03
C ILE A 77 26.30 18.01 -3.25
N LYS A 78 27.62 17.83 -3.10
CA LYS A 78 28.61 18.13 -4.15
C LYS A 78 28.82 17.01 -5.16
N SER A 79 28.34 15.81 -4.85
CA SER A 79 28.43 14.63 -5.72
C SER A 79 27.31 13.64 -5.36
N ILE A 80 26.88 12.80 -6.30
CA ILE A 80 25.88 11.77 -6.06
C ILE A 80 26.57 10.55 -5.42
N PRO A 81 26.31 10.23 -4.15
CA PRO A 81 26.86 9.04 -3.53
C PRO A 81 26.24 7.76 -4.11
N THR A 82 27.02 6.69 -4.12
CA THR A 82 26.54 5.35 -4.47
C THR A 82 25.44 4.93 -3.47
N PRO A 83 24.30 4.39 -3.93
CA PRO A 83 23.26 3.90 -3.04
C PRO A 83 23.82 2.85 -2.07
N THR A 84 23.45 2.98 -0.80
CA THR A 84 23.84 2.06 0.27
C THR A 84 22.69 1.14 0.70
N ALA A 85 21.48 1.49 0.30
CA ALA A 85 20.28 0.73 0.57
C ALA A 85 20.28 -0.61 -0.18
N PHE A 86 19.55 -1.55 0.39
CA PHE A 86 19.39 -2.89 -0.15
C PHE A 86 18.59 -2.84 -1.47
N ASP A 87 19.21 -3.30 -2.55
CA ASP A 87 18.60 -3.38 -3.88
C ASP A 87 17.68 -4.60 -3.99
N LYS A 88 16.53 -4.50 -3.35
CA LYS A 88 15.47 -5.50 -3.47
C LYS A 88 14.11 -4.82 -3.53
N LEU A 89 13.31 -5.24 -4.49
CA LEU A 89 11.92 -4.82 -4.60
C LEU A 89 11.10 -5.31 -3.40
N ILE A 90 10.38 -4.37 -2.79
CA ILE A 90 9.45 -4.60 -1.69
C ILE A 90 8.03 -4.37 -2.21
N VAL A 91 7.14 -5.32 -1.93
CA VAL A 91 5.73 -5.25 -2.31
C VAL A 91 4.89 -5.14 -1.04
N PHE A 92 4.10 -4.07 -0.97
CA PHE A 92 3.09 -3.88 0.06
C PHE A 92 1.71 -3.85 -0.56
N MET A 93 0.75 -4.48 0.11
CA MET A 93 -0.66 -4.31 -0.17
C MET A 93 -1.31 -3.64 1.01
N ARG A 94 -2.24 -2.72 0.77
CA ARG A 94 -3.02 -2.08 1.82
C ARG A 94 -4.45 -1.80 1.40
N PHE A 95 -5.35 -1.80 2.37
CA PHE A 95 -6.75 -1.47 2.17
C PHE A 95 -7.28 -0.76 3.39
N ALA A 96 -8.28 0.09 3.20
CA ALA A 96 -8.85 0.90 4.27
C ALA A 96 -9.65 0.02 5.25
N LYS A 97 -9.49 0.23 6.57
CA LYS A 97 -10.24 -0.48 7.63
C LYS A 97 -11.76 -0.38 7.47
N PRO A 98 -12.33 0.76 7.01
CA PRO A 98 -13.76 0.86 6.71
C PRO A 98 -14.28 -0.05 5.60
N ASN A 99 -13.43 -0.58 4.71
CA ASN A 99 -13.86 -1.50 3.67
C ASN A 99 -14.48 -2.79 4.26
N SER A 100 -15.17 -3.56 3.41
CA SER A 100 -15.75 -4.84 3.82
C SER A 100 -14.66 -5.82 4.22
N VAL A 101 -14.87 -6.58 5.30
CA VAL A 101 -13.97 -7.68 5.69
C VAL A 101 -13.89 -8.75 4.60
N GLY A 102 -14.91 -8.88 3.75
CA GLY A 102 -14.89 -9.79 2.59
C GLY A 102 -13.77 -9.47 1.57
N ILE A 103 -13.16 -8.30 1.64
CA ILE A 103 -11.98 -7.96 0.82
C ILE A 103 -10.80 -8.91 1.10
N VAL A 104 -10.72 -9.47 2.32
CA VAL A 104 -9.64 -10.41 2.71
C VAL A 104 -9.63 -11.61 1.77
N ASP A 105 -10.79 -12.22 1.50
CA ASP A 105 -10.89 -13.40 0.64
C ASP A 105 -10.43 -13.08 -0.79
N LYS A 106 -10.75 -11.87 -1.28
CA LYS A 106 -10.29 -11.37 -2.59
C LYS A 106 -8.78 -11.17 -2.63
N ILE A 107 -8.22 -10.57 -1.57
CA ILE A 107 -6.77 -10.34 -1.46
C ILE A 107 -6.02 -11.66 -1.40
N ILE A 108 -6.47 -12.63 -0.59
CA ILE A 108 -5.82 -13.95 -0.51
C ILE A 108 -5.87 -14.66 -1.86
N SER A 109 -7.02 -14.65 -2.54
CA SER A 109 -7.15 -15.22 -3.89
C SER A 109 -6.19 -14.54 -4.88
N LEU A 110 -6.09 -13.21 -4.83
CA LEU A 110 -5.18 -12.44 -5.67
C LEU A 110 -3.72 -12.80 -5.40
N ILE A 111 -3.31 -12.89 -4.13
CA ILE A 111 -1.94 -13.26 -3.76
C ILE A 111 -1.62 -14.69 -4.23
N LYS A 112 -2.57 -15.63 -4.12
CA LYS A 112 -2.40 -17.00 -4.63
C LYS A 112 -2.20 -17.02 -6.15
N GLN A 113 -2.97 -16.25 -6.91
CA GLN A 113 -2.80 -16.12 -8.35
C GLN A 113 -1.46 -15.44 -8.70
N PHE A 114 -1.11 -14.37 -7.99
CA PHE A 114 0.16 -13.67 -8.17
C PHE A 114 1.36 -14.61 -7.91
N LYS A 115 1.29 -15.46 -6.88
CA LYS A 115 2.30 -16.47 -6.55
C LYS A 115 2.59 -17.45 -7.70
N GLN A 116 1.60 -17.72 -8.55
CA GLN A 116 1.78 -18.59 -9.72
C GLN A 116 2.63 -17.96 -10.82
N MET A 117 2.73 -16.62 -10.84
CA MET A 117 3.52 -15.86 -11.81
C MET A 117 4.86 -15.42 -11.25
N ILE A 118 4.86 -14.88 -10.02
CA ILE A 118 6.05 -14.41 -9.31
C ILE A 118 6.19 -15.20 -8.00
N PRO A 119 7.28 -15.96 -7.79
CA PRO A 119 7.49 -16.71 -6.55
C PRO A 119 7.54 -15.81 -5.30
N ILE A 120 6.88 -16.26 -4.23
CA ILE A 120 6.76 -15.56 -2.95
C ILE A 120 7.33 -16.42 -1.83
N ASP A 121 8.27 -15.87 -1.06
CA ASP A 121 8.85 -16.51 0.13
C ASP A 121 7.88 -16.44 1.33
N MET A 122 7.25 -15.28 1.50
CA MET A 122 6.46 -14.98 2.68
C MET A 122 5.42 -13.90 2.42
N VAL A 123 4.26 -14.05 3.06
CA VAL A 123 3.22 -13.03 3.18
C VAL A 123 3.05 -12.73 4.66
N LYS A 124 2.99 -11.45 5.03
CA LYS A 124 3.07 -11.00 6.42
C LYS A 124 2.00 -9.96 6.73
N ASP A 125 1.29 -10.17 7.82
CA ASP A 125 0.46 -9.17 8.48
C ASP A 125 1.39 -8.16 9.16
N PHE A 126 1.38 -6.91 8.69
CA PHE A 126 2.28 -5.88 9.21
C PHE A 126 1.83 -5.33 10.55
N GLU A 127 0.53 -5.37 10.87
CA GLU A 127 0.02 -4.89 12.15
C GLU A 127 0.35 -5.86 13.27
N ALA A 128 0.11 -7.16 13.04
CA ALA A 128 0.39 -8.19 14.04
C ALA A 128 1.84 -8.70 14.01
N ASN A 129 2.62 -8.35 12.98
CA ASN A 129 3.97 -8.86 12.75
C ASN A 129 4.03 -10.40 12.56
N ILE A 130 2.96 -11.02 12.04
CA ILE A 130 2.79 -12.48 11.91
C ILE A 130 2.75 -12.89 10.45
N LYS A 131 3.26 -14.08 10.13
CA LYS A 131 3.14 -14.68 8.79
C LYS A 131 1.67 -15.07 8.52
N ILE A 132 1.17 -14.71 7.36
CA ILE A 132 -0.16 -15.13 6.89
C ILE A 132 -0.01 -16.46 6.15
N ASP A 133 -0.73 -17.47 6.60
CA ASP A 133 -0.93 -18.71 5.85
C ASP A 133 -2.05 -18.48 4.83
N LEU A 134 -1.75 -18.64 3.53
CA LEU A 134 -2.71 -18.39 2.46
C LEU A 134 -3.77 -19.49 2.36
N ASP A 135 -3.50 -20.69 2.87
CA ASP A 135 -4.43 -21.81 2.85
C ASP A 135 -5.33 -21.85 4.09
N ASN A 136 -4.84 -21.31 5.21
CA ASN A 136 -5.62 -21.14 6.44
C ASN A 136 -5.43 -19.73 7.05
N TYR A 137 -6.23 -18.77 6.57
CA TYR A 137 -6.14 -17.35 6.95
C TYR A 137 -7.28 -16.89 7.88
N ALA A 138 -7.98 -17.81 8.55
CA ALA A 138 -9.09 -17.46 9.43
C ALA A 138 -8.68 -16.46 10.52
N ASP A 139 -7.54 -16.70 11.18
CA ASP A 139 -7.00 -15.80 12.21
C ASP A 139 -6.66 -14.41 11.66
N PHE A 140 -6.16 -14.34 10.42
CA PHE A 140 -5.89 -13.05 9.77
C PHE A 140 -7.20 -12.29 9.51
N ARG A 141 -8.22 -12.99 9.00
CA ARG A 141 -9.55 -12.41 8.79
C ARG A 141 -10.18 -11.92 10.09
N GLU A 142 -10.01 -12.64 11.19
CA GLU A 142 -10.49 -12.24 12.51
C GLU A 142 -9.78 -10.97 12.99
N ARG A 143 -8.46 -10.88 12.88
CA ARG A 143 -7.72 -9.65 13.21
C ARG A 143 -8.18 -8.46 12.38
N VAL A 144 -8.44 -8.68 11.08
CA VAL A 144 -8.99 -7.65 10.20
C VAL A 144 -10.38 -7.17 10.66
N LEU A 145 -11.23 -8.09 11.11
CA LEU A 145 -12.54 -7.75 11.68
C LEU A 145 -12.39 -6.95 12.98
N GLN A 146 -11.52 -7.38 13.89
CA GLN A 146 -11.32 -6.73 15.18
C GLN A 146 -10.88 -5.27 15.04
N ALA A 147 -9.83 -4.98 14.25
CA ALA A 147 -9.41 -3.58 14.11
C ALA A 147 -10.32 -2.77 13.15
N LYS A 148 -11.20 -3.41 12.36
CA LYS A 148 -12.33 -2.70 11.71
C LYS A 148 -13.33 -2.23 12.76
N GLN A 149 -13.76 -3.13 13.66
CA GLN A 149 -14.69 -2.80 14.73
C GLN A 149 -14.12 -1.73 15.66
N GLU A 150 -12.84 -1.82 16.01
CA GLU A 150 -12.15 -0.80 16.79
C GLU A 150 -12.18 0.55 16.05
N PHE A 151 -11.79 0.57 14.77
CA PHE A 151 -11.81 1.78 13.95
C PHE A 151 -13.21 2.41 13.87
N GLU A 152 -14.24 1.60 13.64
CA GLU A 152 -15.63 2.05 13.55
C GLU A 152 -16.18 2.55 14.89
N GLY A 153 -15.64 2.07 16.02
CA GLY A 153 -15.93 2.60 17.35
C GLY A 153 -15.50 4.06 17.52
N TRP A 154 -14.39 4.45 16.89
CA TRP A 154 -13.89 5.84 16.90
C TRP A 154 -14.46 6.70 15.77
N HIS A 155 -14.69 6.08 14.60
CA HIS A 155 -15.07 6.77 13.35
C HIS A 155 -16.29 6.09 12.72
N PRO A 156 -17.49 6.31 13.28
CA PRO A 156 -18.69 5.64 12.80
C PRO A 156 -19.09 6.14 11.40
N LYS A 157 -19.72 5.25 10.61
CA LYS A 157 -20.39 5.57 9.33
C LYS A 157 -19.47 6.05 8.20
N VAL A 158 -18.24 5.57 8.10
CA VAL A 158 -17.45 5.75 6.87
C VAL A 158 -18.00 4.81 5.79
N GLU A 159 -18.48 5.36 4.69
CA GLU A 159 -19.01 4.56 3.57
C GLU A 159 -17.87 3.94 2.77
N TYR A 160 -18.06 2.70 2.31
CA TYR A 160 -17.14 1.98 1.45
C TYR A 160 -17.84 1.59 0.13
N PRO A 161 -17.10 1.35 -0.97
CA PRO A 161 -15.65 1.20 -1.08
C PRO A 161 -14.88 2.52 -0.96
N ILE A 162 -13.81 2.55 -0.15
CA ILE A 162 -12.98 3.74 0.08
C ILE A 162 -11.48 3.41 -0.01
N ARG A 163 -10.70 4.36 -0.54
CA ARG A 163 -9.23 4.31 -0.56
C ARG A 163 -8.66 4.73 0.79
N CYS A 164 -7.48 4.23 1.15
CA CYS A 164 -6.84 4.60 2.42
C CYS A 164 -6.65 6.11 2.53
N ARG A 165 -6.17 6.76 1.46
CA ARG A 165 -5.91 8.21 1.44
C ARG A 165 -7.14 9.11 1.61
N ASP A 166 -8.33 8.56 1.40
CA ASP A 166 -9.57 9.34 1.41
C ASP A 166 -10.37 9.17 2.71
N VAL A 167 -10.02 8.19 3.57
CA VAL A 167 -10.74 7.91 4.83
C VAL A 167 -10.86 9.15 5.72
N TYR A 168 -9.73 9.79 6.06
CA TYR A 168 -9.76 10.96 6.94
C TYR A 168 -10.35 12.20 6.29
N LYS A 169 -10.29 12.33 4.95
CA LYS A 169 -10.97 13.43 4.25
C LYS A 169 -12.48 13.34 4.46
N VAL A 170 -13.04 12.13 4.34
CA VAL A 170 -14.46 11.88 4.57
C VAL A 170 -14.84 12.11 6.04
N ILE A 171 -14.00 11.67 6.97
CA ILE A 171 -14.24 11.90 8.41
C ILE A 171 -14.29 13.39 8.74
N LEU A 172 -13.27 14.16 8.32
CA LEU A 172 -13.19 15.59 8.59
C LEU A 172 -14.34 16.38 7.94
N GLN A 173 -14.76 16.00 6.73
CA GLN A 173 -15.93 16.58 6.07
C GLN A 173 -17.22 16.34 6.86
N LYS A 174 -17.40 15.13 7.41
CA LYS A 174 -18.57 14.78 8.23
C LYS A 174 -18.59 15.50 9.58
N GLU A 175 -17.42 15.79 10.14
CA GLU A 175 -17.27 16.54 11.39
C GLU A 175 -17.42 18.07 11.19
N GLY A 176 -17.70 18.53 9.98
CA GLY A 176 -17.89 19.95 9.68
C GLY A 176 -16.60 20.77 9.69
N VAL A 177 -15.44 20.10 9.69
CA VAL A 177 -14.13 20.75 9.61
C VAL A 177 -13.89 21.14 8.16
N LYS A 178 -14.12 22.41 7.83
CA LYS A 178 -13.68 22.97 6.54
C LYS A 178 -12.16 22.82 6.45
N SER A 179 -11.69 22.15 5.41
CA SER A 179 -10.27 22.07 5.06
C SER A 179 -9.65 23.46 5.10
N ILE A 180 -8.60 23.64 5.91
CA ILE A 180 -7.75 24.82 5.84
C ILE A 180 -7.00 24.70 4.52
N GLU A 181 -7.52 25.32 3.46
CA GLU A 181 -6.71 25.62 2.28
C GLU A 181 -5.55 26.47 2.77
N THR A 182 -4.38 25.84 2.94
CA THR A 182 -3.17 26.58 3.25
C THR A 182 -2.71 27.20 1.93
N SER A 183 -3.34 28.32 1.56
CA SER A 183 -2.86 29.21 0.53
C SER A 183 -1.59 29.88 1.05
N VAL A 184 -0.46 29.17 1.00
CA VAL A 184 0.85 29.79 1.11
C VAL A 184 1.14 30.42 -0.25
N ARG A 185 0.66 31.65 -0.45
CA ARG A 185 1.29 32.56 -1.39
C ARG A 185 2.60 33.01 -0.75
N LEU A 186 3.72 32.48 -1.22
CA LEU A 186 5.03 33.08 -0.96
C LEU A 186 5.17 34.32 -1.86
N PRO A 187 5.55 35.49 -1.33
CA PRO A 187 6.18 36.54 -2.12
C PRO A 187 7.60 36.14 -2.56
#